data_AF-A0A7M1XP66-F1
#
_entry.id   AF-A0A7M1XP66-F1
#
_cell.length_a   1.000
_cell.length_b   1.000
_cell.length_c   1.000
_cell.angle_alpha   90.00
_cell.angle_beta   90.00
_cell.angle_gamma   90.00
#
_symmetry.space_group_name_H-M   'P 1'
#
loop_
_entity.id
_entity.type
_entity.pdbx_description
1 polymer ?
#
loop_
_entity_poly.entity_id
_entity_poly.type
_entity_poly.pdbx_seq_one_letter_code
_entity_poly.pdbx_strand_id
1 'polypeptide(L)'
;MMKLFLLKAFYFFTFAAVFSQTIPSPFEDDRKVQHNPWELIIYRPDNTEGLNDVRCFIKIEDAETGEDVTHTKVSAKYEWVSMTVVNTGKRKRTDFESLFVPGTVSVLYDYEKNYYLSGGMAARLHLKKGKYKITVTTPKDSHGFFKTSNKGEWTSNEFYYDTENPLKVIFVSPTANRNGFYNGGWHISAKAPQFYEVTKPKITE
;
A
#
# COMPACT_ATOMS: atom_id res chain seq x y z
N MET A 1 -75.31 11.85 -1.61
CA MET A 1 -74.11 11.64 -2.46
C MET A 1 -72.84 12.02 -1.69
N MET A 2 -72.52 11.33 -0.59
CA MET A 2 -71.36 11.67 0.24
C MET A 2 -70.88 10.42 1.02
N LYS A 3 -70.71 9.30 0.31
CA LYS A 3 -70.09 8.07 0.85
C LYS A 3 -69.11 7.41 -0.13
N LEU A 4 -68.87 8.02 -1.29
CA LEU A 4 -68.02 7.44 -2.35
C LEU A 4 -66.67 8.14 -2.54
N PHE A 5 -66.35 9.15 -1.70
CA PHE A 5 -65.11 9.93 -1.84
C PHE A 5 -64.02 9.58 -0.81
N LEU A 6 -64.37 8.96 0.33
CA LEU A 6 -63.39 8.60 1.37
C LEU A 6 -62.69 7.26 1.11
N LEU A 7 -63.25 6.38 0.28
CA LEU A 7 -62.68 5.06 0.00
C LEU A 7 -61.55 5.09 -1.05
N LYS A 8 -61.45 6.15 -1.85
CA LYS A 8 -60.38 6.31 -2.86
C LYS A 8 -59.10 6.95 -2.31
N ALA A 9 -59.19 7.69 -1.20
CA ALA A 9 -58.01 8.27 -0.55
C ALA A 9 -57.23 7.23 0.29
N PHE A 10 -57.89 6.18 0.78
CA PHE A 10 -57.24 5.12 1.56
C PHE A 10 -56.50 4.09 0.69
N TYR A 11 -56.87 3.97 -0.59
CA TYR A 11 -56.22 3.06 -1.54
C TYR A 11 -54.97 3.64 -2.23
N PHE A 12 -54.72 4.95 -2.08
CA PHE A 12 -53.52 5.59 -2.64
C PHE A 12 -52.33 5.65 -1.67
N PHE A 13 -52.56 5.38 -0.38
CA PHE A 13 -51.51 5.41 0.64
C PHE A 13 -50.90 4.05 0.99
N THR A 14 -51.41 2.95 0.43
CA THR A 14 -50.88 1.60 0.67
C THR A 14 -49.96 1.08 -0.43
N PHE A 15 -49.74 1.85 -1.52
CA PHE A 15 -48.89 1.44 -2.64
C PHE A 15 -47.47 2.05 -2.65
N ALA A 16 -47.09 2.82 -1.63
CA ALA A 16 -45.75 3.44 -1.53
C ALA A 16 -44.82 2.79 -0.50
N ALA A 17 -45.21 1.66 0.10
CA ALA A 17 -44.40 0.92 1.08
C ALA A 17 -43.69 -0.31 0.47
N VAL A 18 -43.44 -0.30 -0.84
CA VAL A 18 -42.87 -1.42 -1.57
C VAL A 18 -41.44 -1.05 -2.00
N PHE A 19 -40.48 -1.63 -1.27
CA PHE A 19 -39.03 -1.67 -1.51
C PHE A 19 -38.24 -0.35 -1.44
N SER A 20 -37.98 0.11 -0.22
CA SER A 20 -36.62 0.59 0.11
C SER A 20 -35.93 -0.45 1.01
N GLN A 21 -35.85 -1.69 0.53
CA GLN A 21 -34.80 -2.58 1.01
C GLN A 21 -33.55 -2.12 0.27
N THR A 22 -32.65 -1.43 0.98
CA THR A 22 -31.26 -1.29 0.56
C THR A 22 -30.79 -2.69 0.18
N ILE A 23 -30.58 -2.91 -1.12
CA ILE A 23 -29.91 -4.12 -1.60
C ILE A 23 -28.57 -4.11 -0.87
N PRO A 24 -28.26 -5.06 0.03
CA PRO A 24 -26.94 -5.12 0.62
C PRO A 24 -25.99 -5.22 -0.56
N SER A 25 -25.11 -4.23 -0.68
CA SER A 25 -24.09 -4.23 -1.72
C SER A 25 -23.37 -5.58 -1.59
N PRO A 26 -23.23 -6.38 -2.67
CA PRO A 26 -22.48 -7.64 -2.61
C PRO A 26 -20.97 -7.44 -2.38
N PHE A 27 -20.58 -6.28 -1.85
CA PHE A 27 -19.23 -5.80 -1.62
C PHE A 27 -18.98 -5.28 -0.19
N GLU A 28 -19.98 -5.21 0.70
CA GLU A 28 -19.71 -5.01 2.13
C GLU A 28 -19.28 -6.35 2.74
N ASP A 29 -18.01 -6.66 2.55
CA ASP A 29 -17.32 -7.70 3.28
C ASP A 29 -17.14 -7.23 4.74
N ASP A 30 -18.18 -7.40 5.55
CA ASP A 30 -18.20 -7.11 6.99
C ASP A 30 -17.32 -8.06 7.82
N ARG A 31 -16.54 -8.93 7.17
CA ARG A 31 -15.47 -9.64 7.87
C ARG A 31 -14.48 -8.59 8.33
N LYS A 32 -14.48 -8.28 9.63
CA LYS A 32 -13.36 -7.59 10.30
C LYS A 32 -12.10 -8.32 9.86
N VAL A 33 -11.35 -7.71 8.95
CA VAL A 33 -10.10 -8.31 8.46
C VAL A 33 -9.15 -8.29 9.65
N GLN A 34 -9.02 -9.44 10.32
CA GLN A 34 -8.08 -9.60 11.42
C GLN A 34 -6.69 -9.73 10.82
N HIS A 35 -6.02 -8.59 10.66
CA HIS A 35 -4.61 -8.56 10.30
C HIS A 35 -3.77 -9.05 11.48
N ASN A 36 -2.71 -9.80 11.20
CA ASN A 36 -1.71 -10.14 12.20
C ASN A 36 -1.06 -8.84 12.69
N PRO A 37 -1.26 -8.41 13.95
CA PRO A 37 -0.79 -7.10 14.40
C PRO A 37 0.74 -6.97 14.42
N TRP A 38 1.41 -8.11 14.40
CA TRP A 38 2.86 -8.27 14.46
C TRP A 38 3.48 -8.38 13.07
N GLU A 39 2.69 -8.23 12.00
CA GLU A 39 3.17 -8.28 10.61
C GLU A 39 2.83 -6.98 9.88
N LEU A 40 3.85 -6.31 9.35
CA LEU A 40 3.71 -5.16 8.46
C LEU A 40 4.40 -5.45 7.13
N ILE A 41 3.68 -5.26 6.04
CA ILE A 41 4.23 -5.35 4.68
C ILE A 41 4.66 -3.95 4.24
N ILE A 42 5.95 -3.78 3.96
CA ILE A 42 6.46 -2.60 3.27
C ILE A 42 6.64 -2.97 1.81
N TYR A 43 5.83 -2.40 0.94
CA TYR A 43 5.89 -2.66 -0.49
C TYR A 43 6.51 -1.48 -1.21
N ARG A 44 7.53 -1.74 -2.02
CA ARG A 44 8.05 -0.78 -3.00
C ARG A 44 7.60 -1.21 -4.38
N PRO A 45 6.60 -0.55 -4.98
CA PRO A 45 6.10 -1.02 -6.26
C PRO A 45 7.09 -0.75 -7.39
N ASP A 46 6.93 -1.54 -8.44
CA ASP A 46 7.79 -1.50 -9.62
C ASP A 46 7.67 -0.16 -10.35
N ASN A 47 8.75 0.25 -10.99
CA ASN A 47 8.90 1.55 -11.64
C ASN A 47 9.75 1.42 -12.92
N THR A 48 10.31 2.52 -13.42
CA THR A 48 11.13 2.54 -14.63
C THR A 48 12.56 2.08 -14.34
N GLU A 49 12.98 0.99 -15.00
CA GLU A 49 14.36 0.49 -15.13
C GLU A 49 15.31 0.97 -14.02
N GLY A 50 16.20 1.94 -14.31
CA GLY A 50 17.27 2.35 -13.40
C GLY A 50 16.80 2.92 -12.06
N LEU A 51 15.53 3.31 -11.92
CA LEU A 51 14.99 3.67 -10.61
C LEU A 51 14.78 2.43 -9.74
N ASN A 52 14.36 1.31 -10.32
CA ASN A 52 14.14 0.05 -9.58
C ASN A 52 15.40 -0.46 -8.92
N ASP A 53 16.55 -0.19 -9.53
CA ASP A 53 17.87 -0.57 -9.02
C ASP A 53 18.33 0.28 -7.83
N VAL A 54 17.75 1.47 -7.63
CA VAL A 54 18.07 2.33 -6.48
C VAL A 54 17.49 1.71 -5.22
N ARG A 55 18.32 1.14 -4.34
CA ARG A 55 17.86 0.53 -3.08
C ARG A 55 17.39 1.59 -2.10
N CYS A 56 16.28 1.35 -1.41
CA CYS A 56 15.89 2.13 -0.23
C CYS A 56 16.02 1.28 1.03
N PHE A 57 16.92 1.67 1.91
CA PHE A 57 17.23 1.00 3.17
C PHE A 57 16.19 1.36 4.22
N ILE A 58 15.62 0.35 4.88
CA ILE A 58 14.60 0.49 5.91
C ILE A 58 15.29 0.67 7.25
N LYS A 59 14.91 1.73 7.97
CA LYS A 59 15.30 1.98 9.36
C LYS A 59 14.05 2.01 10.23
N ILE A 60 14.13 1.35 11.39
CA ILE A 60 13.04 1.24 12.35
C ILE A 60 13.55 1.65 13.71
N GLU A 61 12.92 2.67 14.27
CA GLU A 61 13.21 3.17 15.61
C GLU A 61 12.02 2.89 16.53
N ASP A 62 12.31 2.65 17.80
CA ASP A 62 11.28 2.64 18.84
C ASP A 62 10.71 4.06 18.96
N ALA A 63 9.38 4.21 18.83
CA ALA A 63 8.77 5.54 18.77
C ALA A 63 8.83 6.30 20.11
N GLU A 64 9.02 5.59 21.22
CA GLU A 64 9.09 6.19 22.55
C GLU A 64 10.53 6.52 22.93
N THR A 65 11.47 5.60 22.70
CA THR A 65 12.87 5.78 23.11
C THR A 65 13.77 6.39 22.03
N GLY A 66 13.36 6.30 20.76
CA GLY A 66 14.20 6.68 19.61
C GLY A 66 15.35 5.71 19.33
N GLU A 67 15.42 4.57 20.03
CA GLU A 67 16.46 3.56 19.83
C GLU A 67 16.28 2.88 18.46
N ASP A 68 17.38 2.66 17.74
CA ASP A 68 17.37 1.85 16.52
C ASP A 68 17.12 0.38 16.87
N VAL A 69 15.98 -0.14 16.42
CA VAL A 69 15.54 -1.51 16.69
C VAL A 69 15.45 -2.36 15.43
N THR A 70 15.99 -1.86 14.31
CA THR A 70 15.89 -2.46 12.97
C THR A 70 16.29 -3.94 12.97
N HIS A 71 17.32 -4.32 13.74
CA HIS A 71 17.83 -5.69 13.80
C HIS A 71 17.67 -6.38 15.17
N THR A 72 17.04 -5.73 16.15
CA THR A 72 16.92 -6.24 17.52
C THR A 72 15.49 -6.63 17.90
N LYS A 73 14.48 -5.88 17.43
CA LYS A 73 13.05 -6.16 17.69
C LYS A 73 12.28 -6.56 16.42
N VAL A 74 12.91 -6.49 15.26
CA VAL A 74 12.27 -6.72 13.95
C VAL A 74 13.03 -7.77 13.16
N SER A 75 12.30 -8.61 12.42
CA SER A 75 12.87 -9.48 11.38
C SER A 75 12.15 -9.28 10.06
N ALA A 76 12.85 -9.42 8.93
CA ALA A 76 12.28 -9.19 7.60
C ALA A 76 12.34 -10.46 6.73
N LYS A 77 11.25 -10.72 5.99
CA LYS A 77 11.22 -11.68 4.88
C LYS A 77 10.89 -10.94 3.59
N TYR A 78 11.49 -11.34 2.48
CA TYR A 78 11.36 -10.64 1.22
C TYR A 78 10.67 -11.49 0.17
N GLU A 79 9.89 -10.83 -0.69
CA GLU A 79 9.25 -11.43 -1.85
C GLU A 79 9.18 -10.44 -3.00
N TRP A 80 9.26 -10.96 -4.23
CA TRP A 80 9.01 -10.19 -5.43
C TRP A 80 7.51 -10.21 -5.74
N VAL A 81 6.91 -9.02 -5.82
CA VAL A 81 5.49 -8.87 -6.11
C VAL A 81 5.32 -8.86 -7.62
N SER A 82 5.05 -10.04 -8.19
CA SER A 82 4.75 -10.17 -9.62
C SER A 82 3.25 -10.01 -9.85
N MET A 83 2.88 -9.12 -10.78
CA MET A 83 1.49 -8.99 -11.20
C MET A 83 1.12 -10.20 -12.07
N THR A 84 0.65 -11.27 -11.45
CA THR A 84 0.12 -12.41 -12.21
C THR A 84 -1.24 -11.99 -12.76
N VAL A 85 -1.39 -11.90 -14.08
CA VAL A 85 -2.72 -11.78 -14.70
C VAL A 85 -3.41 -13.13 -14.50
N VAL A 86 -4.16 -13.27 -13.42
CA VAL A 86 -5.03 -14.43 -13.23
C VAL A 86 -6.12 -14.34 -14.30
N ASN A 87 -6.03 -15.19 -15.32
CA ASN A 87 -7.01 -15.29 -16.38
C ASN A 87 -8.22 -16.09 -15.87
N THR A 88 -8.88 -15.62 -14.81
CA THR A 88 -10.15 -16.17 -14.34
C THR A 88 -11.26 -15.56 -15.19
N GLY A 89 -11.83 -16.38 -16.08
CA GLY A 89 -12.78 -15.98 -17.12
C GLY A 89 -14.07 -15.28 -16.68
N LYS A 90 -14.25 -14.93 -15.40
CA LYS A 90 -15.33 -14.07 -14.91
C LYS A 90 -14.84 -13.24 -13.70
N ARG A 91 -14.81 -11.91 -13.88
CA ARG A 91 -14.47 -10.84 -12.91
C ARG A 91 -12.99 -10.77 -12.47
N LYS A 92 -12.29 -9.75 -12.97
CA LYS A 92 -11.03 -9.23 -12.43
C LYS A 92 -11.27 -8.59 -11.07
N ARG A 93 -11.05 -9.32 -9.97
CA ARG A 93 -10.61 -8.70 -8.71
C ARG A 93 -9.13 -9.01 -8.56
N THR A 94 -8.32 -7.96 -8.54
CA THR A 94 -6.93 -8.05 -8.09
C THR A 94 -6.98 -7.81 -6.60
N ASP A 95 -7.24 -8.85 -5.81
CA ASP A 95 -7.06 -8.74 -4.36
C ASP A 95 -5.54 -8.59 -4.12
N PHE A 96 -5.10 -7.60 -3.35
CA PHE A 96 -3.65 -7.32 -3.18
C PHE A 96 -2.86 -8.56 -2.73
N GLU A 97 -3.51 -9.48 -2.00
CA GLU A 97 -2.93 -10.78 -1.63
C GLU A 97 -2.58 -11.66 -2.84
N SER A 98 -3.33 -11.58 -3.94
CA SER A 98 -3.06 -12.33 -5.17
C SER A 98 -1.86 -11.79 -5.94
N LEU A 99 -1.30 -10.64 -5.55
CA LEU A 99 -0.04 -10.12 -6.11
C LEU A 99 1.19 -10.80 -5.49
N PHE A 100 1.03 -11.46 -4.35
CA PHE A 100 2.09 -12.22 -3.69
C PHE A 100 1.96 -13.69 -4.07
N VAL A 101 2.58 -14.05 -5.20
CA VAL A 101 2.78 -15.47 -5.51
C VAL A 101 3.85 -16.01 -4.57
N PRO A 102 3.67 -17.19 -3.95
CA PRO A 102 4.74 -17.87 -3.21
C PRO A 102 5.78 -18.42 -4.19
N GLY A 103 6.48 -17.51 -4.88
CA GLY A 103 7.61 -17.79 -5.76
C GLY A 103 8.86 -17.39 -5.02
N THR A 104 9.52 -18.38 -4.40
CA THR A 104 10.83 -18.28 -3.73
C THR A 104 11.00 -17.04 -2.87
N VAL A 105 10.72 -17.19 -1.57
CA VAL A 105 11.30 -16.34 -0.51
C VAL A 105 12.81 -16.42 -0.68
N SER A 106 13.39 -15.46 -1.41
CA SER A 106 14.83 -15.27 -1.44
C SER A 106 15.19 -14.87 -0.02
N VAL A 107 15.76 -15.83 0.71
CA VAL A 107 16.56 -15.59 1.91
C VAL A 107 17.44 -14.38 1.62
N LEU A 108 17.47 -13.42 2.57
CA LEU A 108 18.25 -12.19 2.47
C LEU A 108 19.56 -12.45 1.72
N TYR A 109 19.78 -11.72 0.63
CA TYR A 109 21.16 -11.45 0.26
C TYR A 109 21.72 -10.64 1.44
N ASP A 110 22.69 -11.22 2.15
CA ASP A 110 23.53 -10.61 3.20
C ASP A 110 24.35 -9.40 2.68
N TYR A 111 23.91 -8.76 1.60
CA TYR A 111 24.51 -7.56 1.07
C TYR A 111 24.18 -6.42 2.04
N GLU A 112 25.17 -6.09 2.87
CA GLU A 112 25.28 -4.91 3.74
C GLU A 112 24.60 -4.97 5.12
N LYS A 113 24.09 -6.13 5.56
CA LYS A 113 23.43 -6.32 6.88
C LYS A 113 22.19 -5.47 7.15
N ASN A 114 21.79 -4.58 6.23
CA ASN A 114 20.65 -3.66 6.38
C ASN A 114 19.43 -4.18 5.62
N TYR A 115 18.24 -3.87 6.13
CA TYR A 115 16.98 -4.14 5.41
C TYR A 115 16.80 -3.15 4.26
N TYR A 116 16.41 -3.61 3.07
CA TYR A 116 16.24 -2.73 1.91
C TYR A 116 15.16 -3.21 0.94
N LEU A 117 14.67 -2.32 0.08
CA LEU A 117 13.72 -2.64 -0.99
C LEU A 117 14.22 -2.15 -2.37
N SER A 118 14.11 -3.02 -3.37
CA SER A 118 14.20 -2.67 -4.80
C SER A 118 12.82 -2.53 -5.44
N GLY A 119 12.72 -1.99 -6.65
CA GLY A 119 11.44 -1.82 -7.35
C GLY A 119 10.74 -3.17 -7.58
N GLY A 120 9.49 -3.30 -7.15
CA GLY A 120 8.73 -4.54 -7.21
C GLY A 120 8.92 -5.48 -6.00
N MET A 121 9.75 -5.13 -5.03
CA MET A 121 9.94 -5.93 -3.81
C MET A 121 8.95 -5.56 -2.71
N ALA A 122 8.56 -6.55 -1.92
CA ALA A 122 7.93 -6.36 -0.62
C ALA A 122 8.77 -6.97 0.50
N ALA A 123 8.81 -6.28 1.64
CA ALA A 123 9.39 -6.73 2.88
C ALA A 123 8.27 -6.98 3.90
N ARG A 124 8.13 -8.22 4.35
CA ARG A 124 7.28 -8.61 5.48
C ARG A 124 8.07 -8.48 6.76
N LEU A 125 7.82 -7.41 7.49
CA LEU A 125 8.38 -7.18 8.80
C LEU A 125 7.57 -7.93 9.85
N HIS A 126 8.26 -8.71 10.67
CA HIS A 126 7.70 -9.32 11.88
C HIS A 126 8.24 -8.53 13.07
N LEU A 127 7.34 -7.87 13.80
CA LEU A 127 7.66 -6.94 14.88
C LEU A 127 7.27 -7.52 16.23
N LYS A 128 7.98 -7.14 17.29
CA LYS A 128 7.51 -7.28 18.68
C LYS A 128 6.45 -6.21 18.97
N LYS A 129 5.93 -6.19 20.21
CA LYS A 129 4.85 -5.28 20.59
C LYS A 129 5.46 -3.90 20.75
N GLY A 130 4.79 -2.89 20.22
CA GLY A 130 5.19 -1.52 20.46
C GLY A 130 4.71 -0.56 19.39
N LYS A 131 5.26 0.64 19.48
CA LYS A 131 5.09 1.72 18.53
C LYS A 131 6.43 1.97 17.86
N TYR A 132 6.41 2.11 16.55
CA TYR A 132 7.60 2.16 15.73
C TYR A 132 7.57 3.38 14.83
N LYS A 133 8.73 3.99 14.64
CA LYS A 133 8.97 5.02 13.64
C LYS A 133 9.77 4.42 12.51
N ILE A 134 9.18 4.41 11.33
CA ILE A 134 9.75 3.79 10.12
C ILE A 134 10.19 4.90 9.18
N THR A 135 11.42 4.80 8.71
CA THR A 135 11.98 5.66 7.66
C THR A 135 12.68 4.80 6.62
N VAL A 136 12.81 5.32 5.41
CA VAL A 136 13.69 4.75 4.40
C VAL A 136 14.70 5.76 3.90
N THR A 137 15.91 5.28 3.63
CA THR A 137 17.03 6.10 3.17
C THR A 137 17.72 5.49 1.96
N THR A 138 18.32 6.33 1.12
CA THR A 138 19.32 5.92 0.15
C THR A 138 20.53 6.84 0.28
N PRO A 139 21.66 6.34 0.79
CA PRO A 139 22.93 7.05 0.82
C PRO A 139 23.34 7.53 -0.58
N LYS A 140 24.07 8.65 -0.64
CA LYS A 140 24.50 9.29 -1.90
C LYS A 140 25.28 8.35 -2.83
N ASP A 141 26.10 7.50 -2.25
CA ASP A 141 26.93 6.50 -2.93
C ASP A 141 26.11 5.29 -3.43
N SER A 142 24.89 5.09 -2.91
CA SER A 142 23.98 4.01 -3.31
C SER A 142 22.97 4.41 -4.38
N HIS A 143 23.07 5.62 -4.97
CA HIS A 143 22.19 6.08 -6.06
C HIS A 143 22.40 5.33 -7.38
N GLY A 144 23.51 4.60 -7.51
CA GLY A 144 23.90 3.93 -8.75
C GLY A 144 24.07 4.93 -9.90
N PHE A 145 23.55 4.59 -11.08
CA PHE A 145 23.60 5.44 -12.27
C PHE A 145 22.41 6.39 -12.41
N PHE A 146 21.45 6.34 -11.49
CA PHE A 146 20.21 7.09 -11.62
C PHE A 146 20.44 8.59 -11.35
N LYS A 147 20.19 9.43 -12.36
CA LYS A 147 20.44 10.87 -12.29
C LYS A 147 19.17 11.62 -11.88
N THR A 148 19.19 12.20 -10.68
CA THR A 148 18.17 13.15 -10.21
C THR A 148 18.75 14.52 -9.94
N SER A 149 17.86 15.50 -9.66
CA SER A 149 18.24 16.83 -9.17
C SER A 149 18.87 16.78 -7.78
N ASN A 150 18.36 15.93 -6.88
CA ASN A 150 18.94 15.77 -5.54
C ASN A 150 20.15 14.83 -5.57
N LYS A 151 21.34 15.39 -5.34
CA LYS A 151 22.61 14.65 -5.24
C LYS A 151 22.98 14.27 -3.80
N GLY A 152 22.16 14.63 -2.81
CA GLY A 152 22.35 14.28 -1.40
C GLY A 152 21.66 12.97 -1.04
N GLU A 153 21.64 12.63 0.23
CA GLU A 153 20.89 11.46 0.71
C GLU A 153 19.39 11.60 0.37
N TRP A 154 18.77 10.47 0.00
CA TRP A 154 17.33 10.42 -0.22
C TRP A 154 16.68 9.86 1.03
N THR A 155 16.00 10.70 1.79
CA THR A 155 15.32 10.31 3.03
C THR A 155 13.81 10.42 2.85
N SER A 156 13.04 9.51 3.43
CA SER A 156 11.59 9.60 3.44
C SER A 156 11.05 10.53 4.52
N ASN A 157 9.74 10.78 4.48
CA ASN A 157 9.00 11.16 5.68
C ASN A 157 9.06 10.04 6.74
N GLU A 158 8.74 10.40 7.97
CA GLU A 158 8.55 9.46 9.07
C GLU A 158 7.14 8.84 8.97
N PHE A 159 7.06 7.53 9.19
CA PHE A 159 5.79 6.80 9.29
C PHE A 159 5.70 6.13 10.65
N TYR A 160 4.64 6.44 11.40
CA TYR A 160 4.40 5.85 12.72
C TYR A 160 3.49 4.64 12.60
N TYR A 161 3.96 3.50 13.11
CA TYR A 161 3.23 2.24 13.13
C TYR A 161 2.96 1.81 14.57
N ASP A 162 1.71 1.45 14.85
CA ASP A 162 1.27 0.96 16.16
C ASP A 162 0.76 -0.47 16.03
N THR A 163 1.40 -1.40 16.73
CA THR A 163 0.98 -2.82 16.75
C THR A 163 -0.40 -3.04 17.38
N GLU A 164 -0.91 -2.10 18.17
CA GLU A 164 -2.27 -2.18 18.73
C GLU A 164 -3.35 -1.72 17.74
N ASN A 165 -2.97 -1.01 16.68
CA ASN A 165 -3.85 -0.59 15.59
C ASN A 165 -3.21 -0.93 14.24
N PRO A 166 -3.16 -2.23 13.88
CA PRO A 166 -2.29 -2.69 12.82
C PRO A 166 -2.81 -2.35 11.43
N LEU A 167 -1.96 -1.66 10.68
CA LEU A 167 -2.06 -1.56 9.23
C LEU A 167 -1.33 -2.73 8.58
N LYS A 168 -1.93 -3.35 7.57
CA LYS A 168 -1.29 -4.49 6.87
C LYS A 168 -0.14 -4.08 5.97
N VAL A 169 -0.29 -2.97 5.24
CA VAL A 169 0.60 -2.59 4.13
C VAL A 169 0.89 -1.10 4.14
N ILE A 170 2.15 -0.75 3.96
CA ILE A 170 2.58 0.59 3.57
C ILE A 170 3.33 0.54 2.26
N PHE A 171 3.28 1.66 1.53
CA PHE A 171 3.91 1.83 0.23
C PHE A 171 5.10 2.76 0.35
N VAL A 172 6.22 2.35 -0.23
CA VAL A 172 7.41 3.19 -0.42
C VAL A 172 7.47 3.61 -1.87
N SER A 173 7.54 4.91 -2.09
CA SER A 173 7.40 5.51 -3.41
C SER A 173 8.44 6.59 -3.63
N PRO A 174 9.05 6.68 -4.82
CA PRO A 174 9.94 7.79 -5.14
C PRO A 174 9.16 9.10 -5.17
N THR A 175 9.79 10.18 -4.73
CA THR A 175 9.25 11.53 -4.86
C THR A 175 9.50 12.06 -6.26
N ALA A 176 8.52 12.82 -6.76
CA ALA A 176 8.55 13.42 -8.09
C ALA A 176 8.09 14.88 -8.02
N ASN A 177 8.56 15.69 -8.97
CA ASN A 177 8.09 17.06 -9.13
C ASN A 177 6.70 17.09 -9.80
N ARG A 178 6.12 18.29 -9.94
CA ARG A 178 4.79 18.50 -10.55
C ARG A 178 4.64 17.97 -11.98
N ASN A 179 5.74 17.73 -12.68
CA ASN A 179 5.78 17.22 -14.04
C ASN A 179 6.00 15.69 -14.09
N GLY A 180 6.03 15.01 -12.93
CA GLY A 180 6.23 13.57 -12.83
C GLY A 180 7.69 13.12 -12.93
N PHE A 181 8.67 14.04 -12.96
CA PHE A 181 10.09 13.66 -12.94
C PHE A 181 10.57 13.45 -11.51
N TYR A 182 11.26 12.33 -11.29
CA TYR A 182 11.86 11.99 -10.00
C TYR A 182 12.89 13.03 -9.56
N ASN A 183 12.72 13.55 -8.34
CA ASN A 183 13.58 14.61 -7.79
C ASN A 183 14.62 14.08 -6.79
N GLY A 184 14.55 12.81 -6.40
CA GLY A 184 15.53 12.12 -5.56
C GLY A 184 15.18 12.20 -4.08
N GLY A 185 14.26 11.34 -3.66
CA GLY A 185 13.73 11.26 -2.31
C GLY A 185 12.67 10.17 -2.23
N TRP A 186 12.27 9.78 -1.02
CA TRP A 186 11.27 8.74 -0.80
C TRP A 186 10.03 9.30 -0.10
N HIS A 187 8.92 8.61 -0.25
CA HIS A 187 7.69 8.89 0.46
C HIS A 187 7.03 7.59 0.89
N ILE A 188 6.68 7.51 2.18
CA ILE A 188 5.98 6.38 2.80
C ILE A 188 4.53 6.78 3.04
N SER A 189 3.59 5.94 2.59
CA SER A 189 2.17 6.16 2.79
C SER A 189 1.41 4.85 3.01
N ALA A 190 0.32 4.92 3.79
CA ALA A 190 -0.66 3.85 3.90
C ALA A 190 -1.53 3.71 2.64
N LYS A 191 -1.52 4.71 1.76
CA LYS A 191 -2.23 4.69 0.48
C LYS A 191 -1.26 4.38 -0.65
N ALA A 192 -1.73 3.61 -1.61
CA ALA A 192 -0.99 3.41 -2.85
C ALA A 192 -0.73 4.77 -3.52
N PRO A 193 0.48 5.02 -4.05
CA PRO A 193 0.82 6.26 -4.74
C PRO A 193 -0.09 6.53 -5.95
N GLN A 194 -0.47 7.80 -6.13
CA GLN A 194 -1.36 8.20 -7.22
C GLN A 194 -0.74 8.02 -8.61
N PHE A 195 0.60 8.12 -8.74
CA PHE A 195 1.26 8.05 -10.04
C PHE A 195 1.33 6.64 -10.65
N TYR A 196 0.82 5.61 -9.97
CA TYR A 196 0.54 4.30 -10.60
C TYR A 196 -0.67 4.34 -11.53
N GLU A 197 -1.50 5.38 -11.47
CA GLU A 197 -2.39 5.74 -12.55
C GLU A 197 -1.55 6.38 -13.67
N VAL A 198 -0.85 5.54 -14.46
CA VAL A 198 -0.41 5.95 -15.80
C VAL A 198 -1.69 6.21 -16.60
N THR A 199 -2.25 7.39 -16.43
CA THR A 199 -3.25 7.91 -17.36
C THR A 199 -2.49 8.10 -18.65
N LYS A 200 -2.69 7.16 -19.59
CA LYS A 200 -2.31 7.38 -20.99
C LYS A 200 -2.74 8.80 -21.33
N PRO A 201 -1.87 9.64 -21.93
CA PRO A 201 -2.27 10.98 -22.31
C PRO A 201 -3.56 10.85 -23.12
N LYS A 202 -4.61 11.56 -22.69
CA LYS A 202 -5.83 11.67 -23.49
C LYS A 202 -5.41 12.42 -24.75
N ILE A 203 -5.29 11.70 -25.85
CA ILE A 203 -5.17 12.31 -27.17
C ILE A 203 -6.53 12.96 -27.39
N THR A 204 -6.60 14.28 -27.22
CA THR A 204 -7.71 15.07 -27.76
C THR A 204 -7.53 15.10 -29.27
N GLU A 205 -8.42 14.41 -29.98
CA GLU A 205 -8.67 14.61 -31.41
C GLU A 205 -9.37 15.97 -31.64
#